data_AF-A0A4U8UES6-F1
#
_entry.id   AF-A0A4U8UES6-F1
#
_cell.length_a   1.000
_cell.length_b   1.000
_cell.length_c   1.000
_cell.angle_alpha   90.00
_cell.angle_beta   90.00
_cell.angle_gamma   90.00
#
_symmetry.space_group_name_H-M   'P 1'
#
loop_
_entity.id
_entity.type
_entity.pdbx_description
1 polymer ?
#
loop_
_entity_poly.entity_id
_entity_poly.type
_entity_poly.pdbx_seq_one_letter_code
_entity_poly.pdbx_strand_id
1 'polypeptide(L)'
;MKKIFLLIVLCLSFLNAEDCVCFELKGEFGEEIKAILKKYSKNLGAKDIQVIREDEDLTLQEKNFLESLIGTGKVNSANKQANLENGEKLFQRDCATCHGKNAEVSVANKPPINTWKATDIADELKNYQNQTFQGQSRFIKNQIAQRYTKKDMEDIGYYIETLR
;
A
#
# COMPACT_ATOMS: atom_id res chain seq x y z
N MET A 1 48.38 -40.13 14.79
CA MET A 1 49.03 -38.81 15.01
C MET A 1 48.81 -37.96 13.77
N LYS A 2 48.23 -36.78 13.96
CA LYS A 2 47.75 -35.84 12.92
C LYS A 2 48.91 -35.22 12.14
N LYS A 3 48.81 -35.11 10.81
CA LYS A 3 49.31 -33.95 10.04
C LYS A 3 48.39 -33.68 8.84
N ILE A 4 47.81 -32.49 8.87
CA ILE A 4 46.90 -31.90 7.89
C ILE A 4 47.77 -31.11 6.91
N PHE A 5 47.55 -31.27 5.61
CA PHE A 5 48.10 -30.37 4.58
C PHE A 5 46.93 -29.67 3.88
N LEU A 6 46.95 -28.35 3.98
CA LEU A 6 45.96 -27.40 3.49
C LEU A 6 46.22 -27.17 2.00
N LEU A 7 45.29 -27.57 1.12
CA LEU A 7 45.32 -27.19 -0.30
C LEU A 7 44.13 -26.25 -0.56
N ILE A 8 44.43 -24.96 -0.65
CA ILE A 8 43.51 -23.91 -1.06
C ILE A 8 43.34 -24.02 -2.58
N VAL A 9 42.19 -24.51 -3.03
CA VAL A 9 41.73 -24.37 -4.42
C VAL A 9 40.63 -23.33 -4.43
N LEU A 10 41.02 -22.14 -4.87
CA LEU A 10 40.14 -21.04 -5.26
C LEU A 10 39.44 -21.46 -6.57
N CYS A 11 38.18 -21.87 -6.48
CA CYS A 11 37.30 -22.00 -7.64
C CYS A 11 36.01 -21.24 -7.35
N LEU A 12 35.88 -20.11 -8.05
CA LEU A 12 34.73 -19.20 -8.06
C LEU A 12 33.47 -19.90 -8.61
N SER A 13 32.33 -19.50 -8.07
CA SER A 13 30.96 -19.69 -8.60
C SER A 13 30.48 -21.15 -8.54
N PHE A 14 29.45 -21.53 -7.77
CA PHE A 14 28.08 -21.01 -7.76
C PHE A 14 27.47 -21.15 -6.36
N LEU A 15 27.03 -20.05 -5.75
CA LEU A 15 26.28 -20.04 -4.48
C LEU A 15 24.78 -20.10 -4.81
N ASN A 16 24.11 -21.20 -4.45
CA ASN A 16 22.66 -21.25 -4.30
C ASN A 16 22.38 -21.80 -2.90
N ALA A 17 22.07 -20.91 -1.96
CA ALA A 17 21.48 -21.25 -0.67
C ALA A 17 20.20 -20.41 -0.56
N GLU A 18 19.05 -21.06 -0.64
CA GLU A 18 17.72 -20.45 -0.49
C GLU A 18 17.38 -20.39 1.01
N ASP A 19 17.44 -19.22 1.62
CA ASP A 19 17.12 -19.04 3.04
C ASP A 19 15.60 -18.84 3.26
N CYS A 20 14.96 -19.77 3.97
CA CYS A 20 13.54 -19.73 4.33
C CYS A 20 13.27 -18.82 5.55
N VAL A 21 12.22 -18.00 5.48
CA VAL A 21 11.70 -17.23 6.64
C VAL A 21 10.50 -17.94 7.25
N CYS A 22 10.56 -18.21 8.57
CA CYS A 22 9.49 -18.85 9.33
C CYS A 22 8.75 -17.82 10.19
N PHE A 23 7.42 -17.77 10.07
CA PHE A 23 6.56 -16.98 10.95
C PHE A 23 5.67 -17.90 11.79
N GLU A 24 5.53 -17.61 13.08
CA GLU A 24 4.65 -18.35 13.99
C GLU A 24 3.28 -17.66 14.07
N LEU A 25 2.26 -18.28 13.49
CA LEU A 25 0.87 -17.81 13.57
C LEU A 25 0.14 -18.57 14.68
N LYS A 26 -0.57 -17.86 15.57
CA LYS A 26 -1.31 -18.43 16.71
C LYS A 26 -2.81 -18.18 16.58
N GLY A 27 -3.60 -19.03 17.23
CA GLY A 27 -5.06 -18.91 17.28
C GLY A 27 -5.76 -19.35 16.00
N GLU A 28 -7.07 -19.08 15.94
CA GLU A 28 -7.96 -19.49 14.84
C GLU A 28 -7.47 -19.01 13.46
N PHE A 29 -7.00 -17.76 13.40
CA PHE A 29 -6.38 -17.19 12.20
C PHE A 29 -5.19 -18.01 11.68
N GLY A 30 -4.32 -18.49 12.58
CA GLY A 30 -3.17 -19.30 12.18
C GLY A 30 -3.57 -20.66 11.59
N GLU A 31 -4.62 -21.28 12.12
CA GLU A 31 -5.14 -22.53 11.59
C GLU A 31 -5.84 -22.34 10.24
N GLU A 32 -6.54 -21.21 10.04
CA GLU A 32 -7.13 -20.86 8.73
C GLU A 32 -6.06 -20.66 7.65
N ILE A 33 -5.03 -19.88 7.94
CA ILE A 33 -3.92 -19.63 7.00
C ILE A 33 -3.20 -20.94 6.68
N LYS A 34 -2.93 -21.78 7.68
CA LYS A 34 -2.33 -23.10 7.50
C LYS A 34 -3.20 -24.03 6.64
N ALA A 35 -4.52 -24.00 6.80
CA ALA A 35 -5.45 -24.80 5.99
C ALA A 35 -5.47 -24.34 4.53
N ILE A 36 -5.48 -23.02 4.29
CA ILE A 36 -5.41 -22.42 2.96
C ILE A 36 -4.08 -22.81 2.29
N LEU A 37 -2.95 -22.61 2.97
CA LEU A 37 -1.63 -22.96 2.45
C LEU A 37 -1.54 -24.45 2.10
N LYS A 38 -2.05 -25.35 2.96
CA LYS A 38 -2.07 -26.81 2.67
C LYS A 38 -2.97 -27.19 1.50
N LYS A 39 -4.10 -26.50 1.34
CA LYS A 39 -5.06 -26.77 0.26
C LYS A 39 -4.45 -26.43 -1.10
N TYR A 40 -3.77 -25.29 -1.17
CA TYR A 40 -3.17 -24.82 -2.42
C TYR A 40 -1.76 -25.38 -2.65
N SER A 41 -1.01 -25.76 -1.61
CA SER A 41 0.35 -26.32 -1.77
C SER A 41 0.39 -27.60 -2.60
N LYS A 42 -0.68 -28.39 -2.59
CA LYS A 42 -0.80 -29.60 -3.41
C LYS A 42 -0.99 -29.31 -4.90
N ASN A 43 -1.39 -28.09 -5.26
CA ASN A 43 -1.63 -27.63 -6.64
C ASN A 43 -0.66 -26.51 -7.05
N LEU A 44 0.25 -26.08 -6.16
CA LEU A 44 1.24 -25.01 -6.38
C LEU A 44 2.43 -25.45 -7.25
N GLY A 45 2.22 -26.42 -8.12
CA GLY A 45 3.18 -26.83 -9.13
C GLY A 45 3.16 -25.88 -10.33
N ALA A 46 4.13 -24.97 -10.35
CA ALA A 46 4.88 -24.55 -11.55
C ALA A 46 4.49 -23.28 -12.35
N LYS A 47 3.60 -22.36 -11.92
CA LYS A 47 3.41 -21.12 -12.70
C LYS A 47 3.24 -19.78 -11.99
N ASP A 48 2.77 -19.71 -10.74
CA ASP A 48 2.18 -18.44 -10.28
C ASP A 48 2.92 -17.70 -9.16
N ILE A 49 3.97 -18.26 -8.53
CA ILE A 49 4.77 -17.52 -7.53
C ILE A 49 6.22 -18.00 -7.55
N GLN A 50 7.15 -17.10 -7.91
CA GLN A 50 8.60 -17.22 -7.66
C GLN A 50 9.00 -16.17 -6.63
N VAL A 51 9.65 -16.59 -5.55
CA VAL A 51 10.26 -15.70 -4.55
C VAL A 51 11.66 -15.32 -5.05
N ILE A 52 11.87 -14.03 -5.32
CA ILE A 52 13.12 -13.46 -5.85
C ILE A 52 13.74 -12.58 -4.74
N ARG A 53 14.78 -13.13 -4.10
CA ARG A 53 15.78 -12.68 -3.10
C ARG A 53 15.82 -11.25 -2.49
N GLU A 54 16.43 -11.18 -1.29
CA GLU A 54 16.59 -10.01 -0.38
C GLU A 54 17.91 -9.22 -0.53
N ASP A 55 18.77 -9.54 -1.52
CA ASP A 55 20.13 -8.99 -1.66
C ASP A 55 20.39 -8.15 -2.93
N GLU A 56 19.33 -7.76 -3.65
CA GLU A 56 19.45 -6.62 -4.56
C GLU A 56 19.50 -5.34 -3.72
N ASP A 57 20.21 -4.31 -4.20
CA ASP A 57 20.14 -2.98 -3.61
C ASP A 57 18.72 -2.46 -3.89
N LEU A 58 17.74 -2.99 -3.13
CA LEU A 58 16.33 -2.69 -3.30
C LEU A 58 16.26 -1.18 -3.37
N THR A 59 15.68 -0.69 -4.45
CA THR A 59 15.48 0.74 -4.61
C THR A 59 14.76 1.23 -3.36
N LEU A 60 14.95 2.49 -3.00
CA LEU A 60 14.29 3.05 -1.83
C LEU A 60 12.77 2.81 -1.87
N GLN A 61 12.19 2.70 -3.08
CA GLN A 61 10.80 2.36 -3.31
C GLN A 61 10.45 0.91 -2.92
N GLU A 62 11.28 -0.06 -3.28
CA GLU A 62 11.07 -1.48 -2.97
C GLU A 62 11.29 -1.78 -1.49
N LYS A 63 12.28 -1.13 -0.85
CA LYS A 63 12.49 -1.22 0.62
C LYS A 63 11.26 -0.69 1.37
N ASN A 64 10.77 0.49 0.99
CA ASN A 64 9.58 1.09 1.62
C ASN A 64 8.31 0.25 1.39
N PHE A 65 8.19 -0.41 0.24
CA PHE A 65 7.07 -1.30 -0.06
C PHE A 65 7.09 -2.55 0.82
N LEU A 66 8.24 -3.21 0.93
CA LEU A 66 8.42 -4.37 1.82
C LEU A 66 8.21 -4.02 3.29
N GLU A 67 8.79 -2.91 3.75
CA GLU A 67 8.60 -2.38 5.11
C GLU A 67 7.13 -2.04 5.44
N SER A 68 6.36 -1.60 4.43
CA SER A 68 4.92 -1.37 4.56
C SER A 68 4.11 -2.68 4.61
N LEU A 69 4.57 -3.74 3.97
CA LEU A 69 3.89 -5.05 3.97
C LEU A 69 4.13 -5.81 5.27
N ILE A 70 5.33 -5.69 5.85
CA ILE A 70 5.72 -6.40 7.08
C ILE A 70 5.43 -5.58 8.36
N GLY A 71 4.90 -4.36 8.23
CA GLY A 71 4.46 -3.53 9.34
C GLY A 71 5.58 -3.01 10.26
N THR A 72 6.84 -3.20 9.87
CA THR A 72 8.02 -2.73 10.63
C THR A 72 8.55 -1.39 10.13
N GLY A 73 8.10 -0.94 8.96
CA GLY A 73 8.44 0.37 8.41
C GLY A 73 7.88 1.51 9.25
N LYS A 74 8.77 2.29 9.87
CA LYS A 74 8.49 3.73 9.95
C LYS A 74 8.53 4.21 8.50
N VAL A 75 7.37 4.45 7.90
CA VAL A 75 7.25 5.10 6.59
C VAL A 75 8.03 6.42 6.62
N ASN A 76 9.32 6.34 6.26
CA ASN A 76 10.16 7.49 6.06
C ASN A 76 9.57 8.17 4.85
N SER A 77 8.79 9.19 5.19
CA SER A 77 8.09 10.10 4.33
C SER A 77 9.07 10.99 3.56
N ALA A 78 10.10 10.39 2.99
CA ALA A 78 11.20 11.07 2.32
C ALA A 78 10.94 11.24 0.81
N ASN A 79 9.76 10.81 0.32
CA ASN A 79 9.18 11.26 -0.95
C ASN A 79 7.68 11.50 -0.80
N LYS A 80 7.31 12.21 0.27
CA LYS A 80 5.91 12.49 0.70
C LYS A 80 5.28 13.69 -0.02
N GLN A 81 5.81 14.10 -1.17
CA GLN A 81 5.17 15.16 -1.92
C GLN A 81 3.99 14.57 -2.69
N ALA A 82 2.80 15.10 -2.42
CA ALA A 82 1.63 14.75 -3.19
C ALA A 82 1.83 15.08 -4.67
N ASN A 83 1.36 14.19 -5.54
CA ASN A 83 1.33 14.42 -6.97
C ASN A 83 0.06 15.22 -7.29
N LEU A 84 0.22 16.53 -7.43
CA LEU A 84 -0.90 17.44 -7.70
C LEU A 84 -1.57 17.18 -9.05
N GLU A 85 -0.82 16.74 -10.07
CA GLU A 85 -1.37 16.40 -11.39
C GLU A 85 -2.29 15.18 -11.30
N ASN A 86 -1.89 14.16 -10.54
CA ASN A 86 -2.75 13.01 -10.25
C ASN A 86 -3.99 13.44 -9.45
N GLY A 87 -3.80 14.25 -8.41
CA GLY A 87 -4.89 14.80 -7.60
C GLY A 87 -5.90 15.58 -8.43
N GLU A 88 -5.44 16.44 -9.33
CA GLU A 88 -6.26 17.21 -10.26
C GLU A 88 -7.09 16.29 -11.15
N LYS A 89 -6.44 15.34 -11.81
CA LYS A 89 -7.09 14.38 -12.70
C LYS A 89 -8.21 13.61 -12.00
N LEU A 90 -7.93 13.11 -10.79
CA LEU A 90 -8.91 12.37 -10.00
C LEU A 90 -10.05 13.27 -9.53
N PHE A 91 -9.74 14.48 -9.08
CA PHE A 91 -10.73 15.47 -8.67
C PHE A 91 -11.68 15.85 -9.81
N GLN A 92 -11.14 16.18 -10.98
CA GLN A 92 -11.94 16.55 -12.14
C GLN A 92 -12.86 15.40 -12.58
N ARG A 93 -12.37 14.15 -12.53
CA ARG A 93 -13.13 12.96 -12.93
C ARG A 93 -14.27 12.65 -11.97
N ASP A 94 -14.02 12.66 -10.67
CA ASP A 94 -14.91 12.04 -9.68
C ASP A 94 -15.57 13.04 -8.71
N CYS A 95 -15.02 14.25 -8.54
CA CYS A 95 -15.42 15.17 -7.46
C CYS A 95 -16.07 16.46 -7.99
N ALA A 96 -15.48 17.07 -9.01
CA ALA A 96 -15.80 18.43 -9.46
C ALA A 96 -17.27 18.62 -9.86
N THR A 97 -17.90 17.58 -10.43
CA THR A 97 -19.32 17.61 -10.84
C THR A 97 -20.26 17.90 -9.67
N CYS A 98 -19.94 17.44 -8.46
CA CYS A 98 -20.78 17.61 -7.28
C CYS A 98 -20.23 18.68 -6.31
N HIS A 99 -18.92 18.81 -6.24
CA HIS A 99 -18.25 19.72 -5.30
C HIS A 99 -17.87 21.08 -5.90
N GLY A 100 -18.10 21.29 -7.20
CA GLY A 100 -17.69 22.51 -7.91
C GLY A 100 -16.27 22.41 -8.45
N LYS A 101 -15.91 23.30 -9.38
CA LYS A 101 -14.59 23.26 -10.06
C LYS A 101 -13.43 23.59 -9.11
N ASN A 102 -13.72 24.34 -8.05
CA ASN A 102 -12.77 24.74 -7.01
C ASN A 102 -13.11 24.08 -5.67
N ALA A 103 -13.93 23.02 -5.65
CA ALA A 103 -14.40 22.35 -4.45
C ALA A 103 -15.17 23.26 -3.45
N GLU A 104 -15.81 24.29 -4.00
CA GLU A 104 -16.47 25.41 -3.33
C GLU A 104 -17.95 25.16 -2.96
N VAL A 105 -18.52 24.05 -3.42
CA VAL A 105 -19.93 23.72 -3.15
C VAL A 105 -20.08 23.01 -1.82
N SER A 106 -20.88 23.60 -0.94
CA SER A 106 -21.36 22.96 0.29
C SER A 106 -22.31 21.80 -0.05
N VAL A 107 -21.98 20.59 0.41
CA VAL A 107 -22.79 19.39 0.20
C VAL A 107 -23.22 18.84 1.56
N ALA A 108 -24.50 18.45 1.69
CA ALA A 108 -25.06 17.84 2.91
C ALA A 108 -24.86 18.69 4.19
N ASN A 109 -25.05 20.01 4.10
CA ASN A 109 -24.88 20.96 5.20
C ASN A 109 -23.47 20.97 5.83
N LYS A 110 -22.46 20.52 5.08
CA LYS A 110 -21.05 20.65 5.46
C LYS A 110 -20.40 21.82 4.72
N PRO A 111 -19.38 22.46 5.32
CA PRO A 111 -18.58 23.46 4.61
C PRO A 111 -17.98 22.89 3.32
N PRO A 112 -17.69 23.74 2.33
CA PRO A 112 -17.00 23.32 1.11
C PRO A 112 -15.68 22.61 1.42
N ILE A 113 -15.31 21.64 0.60
CA ILE A 113 -14.15 20.78 0.91
C ILE A 113 -12.81 21.47 0.62
N ASN A 114 -12.79 22.57 -0.15
CA ASN A 114 -11.59 23.41 -0.29
C ASN A 114 -11.23 24.19 0.99
N THR A 115 -12.11 24.20 2.01
CA THR A 115 -11.78 24.79 3.31
C THR A 115 -11.16 23.78 4.28
N TRP A 116 -11.01 22.51 3.90
CA TRP A 116 -10.51 21.43 4.74
C TRP A 116 -9.00 21.26 4.52
N LYS A 117 -8.29 20.70 5.51
CA LYS A 117 -6.87 20.33 5.30
C LYS A 117 -6.79 19.10 4.41
N ALA A 118 -5.71 19.00 3.63
CA ALA A 118 -5.47 17.84 2.78
C ALA A 118 -5.58 16.49 3.52
N THR A 119 -5.04 16.43 4.75
CA THR A 119 -5.09 15.23 5.60
C THR A 119 -6.52 14.85 5.98
N ASP A 120 -7.37 15.83 6.29
CA ASP A 120 -8.75 15.59 6.71
C ASP A 120 -9.58 15.05 5.54
N ILE A 121 -9.31 15.53 4.33
CA ILE A 121 -9.93 15.03 3.10
C ILE A 121 -9.50 13.58 2.83
N ALA A 122 -8.21 13.27 2.95
CA ALA A 122 -7.70 11.93 2.75
C ALA A 122 -8.26 10.92 3.77
N ASP A 123 -8.34 11.30 5.04
CA ASP A 123 -8.93 10.48 6.10
C ASP A 123 -10.43 10.25 5.90
N GLU A 124 -11.15 11.28 5.47
CA GLU A 124 -12.58 11.17 5.15
C GLU A 124 -12.81 10.21 3.96
N LEU A 125 -12.01 10.29 2.89
CA LEU A 125 -12.06 9.33 1.77
C LEU A 125 -11.77 7.89 2.26
N LYS A 126 -10.81 7.72 3.16
CA LYS A 126 -10.51 6.43 3.77
C LYS A 126 -11.66 5.89 4.61
N ASN A 127 -12.41 6.74 5.32
CA ASN A 127 -13.59 6.32 6.06
C ASN A 127 -14.70 5.80 5.13
N TYR A 128 -14.91 6.43 3.97
CA TYR A 128 -15.83 5.90 2.94
C TYR A 128 -15.34 4.58 2.33
N GLN A 129 -14.02 4.45 2.10
CA GLN A 129 -13.44 3.19 1.63
C GLN A 129 -13.65 2.06 2.65
N ASN A 130 -13.49 2.34 3.93
CA ASN A 130 -13.72 1.37 5.00
C ASN A 130 -15.22 1.12 5.28
N GLN A 131 -16.11 1.80 4.57
CA GLN A 131 -17.57 1.72 4.74
C GLN A 131 -18.04 2.06 6.16
N THR A 132 -17.24 2.78 6.95
CA THR A 132 -17.56 3.15 8.32
C THR A 132 -18.48 4.38 8.41
N PHE A 133 -18.70 5.06 7.28
CA PHE A 133 -19.52 6.27 7.23
C PHE A 133 -21.03 5.98 7.05
N GLN A 134 -21.86 6.60 7.91
CA GLN A 134 -23.30 6.35 7.97
C GLN A 134 -24.19 7.49 7.41
N GLY A 135 -23.62 8.59 6.90
CA GLY A 135 -24.39 9.76 6.45
C GLY A 135 -25.01 9.66 5.05
N GLN A 136 -25.76 10.69 4.67
CA GLN A 136 -26.62 10.73 3.46
C GLN A 136 -25.88 10.53 2.13
N SER A 137 -24.59 10.85 2.08
CA SER A 137 -23.76 10.73 0.87
C SER A 137 -22.95 9.43 0.78
N ARG A 138 -23.20 8.48 1.70
CA ARG A 138 -22.46 7.20 1.78
C ARG A 138 -22.49 6.40 0.47
N PHE A 139 -23.64 6.34 -0.22
CA PHE A 139 -23.79 5.46 -1.38
C PHE A 139 -22.90 5.89 -2.55
N ILE A 140 -22.82 7.19 -2.79
CA ILE A 140 -21.98 7.76 -3.85
C ILE A 140 -20.51 7.71 -3.42
N LYS A 141 -20.19 8.24 -2.24
CA LYS A 141 -18.79 8.38 -1.80
C LYS A 141 -18.11 7.05 -1.49
N ASN A 142 -18.84 6.05 -0.99
CA ASN A 142 -18.27 4.70 -0.82
C ASN A 142 -17.82 4.13 -2.16
N GLN A 143 -18.67 4.18 -3.20
CA GLN A 143 -18.33 3.63 -4.52
C GLN A 143 -17.16 4.34 -5.19
N ILE A 144 -17.03 5.66 -5.00
CA ILE A 144 -15.89 6.44 -5.49
C ILE A 144 -14.63 6.05 -4.73
N ALA A 145 -14.69 6.06 -3.39
CA ALA A 145 -13.53 5.79 -2.53
C ALA A 145 -12.99 4.36 -2.63
N GLN A 146 -13.82 3.36 -3.00
CA GLN A 146 -13.33 1.99 -3.24
C GLN A 146 -12.27 1.91 -4.35
N ARG A 147 -12.21 2.89 -5.26
CA ARG A 147 -11.28 2.87 -6.41
C ARG A 147 -9.92 3.50 -6.10
N TYR A 148 -9.74 4.07 -4.91
CA TYR A 148 -8.55 4.85 -4.57
C TYR A 148 -7.58 4.06 -3.70
N THR A 149 -6.30 4.18 -4.03
CA THR A 149 -5.23 3.83 -3.10
C THR A 149 -5.09 4.92 -2.03
N LYS A 150 -4.35 4.62 -0.96
CA LYS A 150 -3.99 5.64 0.06
C LYS A 150 -3.29 6.85 -0.58
N LYS A 151 -2.41 6.61 -1.56
CA LYS A 151 -1.68 7.68 -2.26
C LYS A 151 -2.60 8.57 -3.09
N ASP A 152 -3.61 7.98 -3.73
CA ASP A 152 -4.63 8.74 -4.47
C ASP A 152 -5.42 9.68 -3.55
N MET A 153 -5.79 9.20 -2.36
CA MET A 153 -6.50 10.02 -1.36
C MET A 153 -5.65 11.19 -0.88
N GLU A 154 -4.36 10.96 -0.65
CA GLU A 154 -3.39 12.02 -0.32
C GLU A 154 -3.28 13.03 -1.48
N ASP A 155 -3.13 12.56 -2.72
CA ASP A 155 -3.01 13.42 -3.91
C ASP A 155 -4.24 14.29 -4.13
N ILE A 156 -5.44 13.71 -4.01
CA ILE A 156 -6.71 14.43 -4.07
C ILE A 156 -6.78 15.49 -2.98
N GLY A 157 -6.47 15.13 -1.72
CA GLY A 157 -6.52 16.05 -0.59
C GLY A 157 -5.59 17.25 -0.76
N TYR A 158 -4.34 17.00 -1.15
CA TYR A 158 -3.36 18.08 -1.37
C TYR A 158 -3.70 18.93 -2.58
N TYR A 159 -4.23 18.36 -3.66
CA TYR A 159 -4.72 19.14 -4.79
C TYR A 159 -5.87 20.07 -4.37
N ILE A 160 -6.89 19.55 -3.69
CA ILE A 160 -8.05 20.35 -3.23
C ILE A 160 -7.61 21.50 -2.32
N GLU A 161 -6.63 21.29 -1.43
CA GLU A 161 -6.11 22.34 -0.56
C GLU A 161 -5.44 23.49 -1.34
N THR A 162 -5.02 23.28 -2.59
CA THR A 162 -4.49 24.35 -3.45
C THR A 162 -5.58 25.26 -4.05
N LEU A 163 -6.86 24.87 -3.98
CA LEU A 163 -7.99 25.56 -4.62
C LEU A 163 -8.65 26.66 -3.74
N ARG A 164 -8.04 26.99 -2.61
CA ARG A 164 -8.55 27.96 -1.63
C ARG A 164 -8.31 29.42 -2.00
#